data_AF-A0A078L1Q8-F1
#
_entry.id   AF-A0A078L1Q8-F1
#
_cell.length_a   1.000
_cell.length_b   1.000
_cell.length_c   1.000
_cell.angle_alpha   90.00
_cell.angle_beta   90.00
_cell.angle_gamma   90.00
#
_symmetry.space_group_name_H-M   'P 1'
#
loop_
_entity.id
_entity.type
_entity.pdbx_description
1 polymer ?
#
loop_
_entity_poly.entity_id
_entity_poly.type
_entity_poly.pdbx_seq_one_letter_code
_entity_poly.pdbx_strand_id
1 'polypeptide(L)'
;MTLKPIYSLCRLLTKTVFFFITLHCHAQAPIWVFTPLSPTKLTLSKETTATVKYKITNQSIKKHSLALRPIAGVKQITTGSDCPNLFVLGFQESCTLTLQITGSYLQDDIVDGPWVCEQVNPLQCYQPSQPDILNITRSAGNFLVISDIHLDQDKASISYKEDTGTLLFSNTLSQLAQLISEQSPQFMVYLGDSPAHSQINRASNVQLVLEGLSRNAPSTPFFYVYGNNDSYNLGPNPTINYGPFSQDGVNLFNLDPAAAWPALNVITCPASTACINPTISPNMAFAQKYGFYSAYPLGSDTPLRFIAVNSVIFSYRYTGPLAIQQEEAQFELDWLAAQLQDAKMKNEQVFIAMHIPIGDVAVNPTHPDLWNTSILLNGNITPSLKGLTLRNAFLRLAADYKQTIRALITGHTHMEEYRVLYWGEAASYQPTVLNVGVPGITPLHLNNPGMQIYFHDTAFHLIDALTYYTTPEALPWLRFNFKSDYACPPRSTLFSCILSELIPNLDQGSKAVSQYKINYSVRSPIYAPEPATTWEEILKLIQVYPVA
;
A
#
# COMPACT_ATOMS: atom_id res chain seq x y z
N MET A 1 66.56 54.34 8.25
CA MET A 1 65.75 53.50 9.17
C MET A 1 64.85 52.63 8.31
N THR A 2 65.43 51.60 7.71
CA THR A 2 65.23 51.42 6.28
C THR A 2 65.07 49.95 5.90
N LEU A 3 63.79 49.58 5.77
CA LEU A 3 63.18 48.93 4.60
C LEU A 3 64.09 48.24 3.56
N LYS A 4 63.63 47.02 3.20
CA LYS A 4 63.59 46.40 1.84
C LYS A 4 64.98 46.10 1.24
N PRO A 5 65.13 45.41 0.06
CA PRO A 5 64.18 44.86 -0.93
C PRO A 5 64.49 43.37 -1.33
N ILE A 6 63.56 42.64 -1.99
CA ILE A 6 63.48 42.22 -3.43
C ILE A 6 64.74 41.52 -4.01
N TYR A 7 64.56 40.34 -4.65
CA TYR A 7 64.95 39.92 -6.04
C TYR A 7 64.57 38.42 -6.21
N SER A 8 63.53 38.03 -6.97
CA SER A 8 63.41 37.77 -8.43
C SER A 8 64.02 36.44 -8.95
N LEU A 9 63.09 35.55 -9.37
CA LEU A 9 63.09 34.50 -10.41
C LEU A 9 64.35 33.65 -10.73
N CYS A 10 64.21 32.32 -10.65
CA CYS A 10 64.57 31.40 -11.73
C CYS A 10 63.79 30.07 -11.69
N ARG A 11 63.51 29.51 -12.86
CA ARG A 11 62.60 28.38 -13.16
C ARG A 11 63.28 26.99 -13.03
N LEU A 12 62.43 25.97 -12.88
CA LEU A 12 62.30 24.75 -13.72
C LEU A 12 62.57 23.35 -13.08
N LEU A 13 61.46 22.61 -12.91
CA LEU A 13 61.19 21.17 -13.15
C LEU A 13 62.21 20.08 -12.75
N THR A 14 61.82 19.25 -11.78
CA THR A 14 62.12 17.80 -11.77
C THR A 14 60.88 16.99 -11.36
N LYS A 15 60.59 15.97 -12.18
CA LYS A 15 59.45 15.06 -12.09
C LYS A 15 59.57 14.14 -10.87
N THR A 16 58.59 14.14 -9.97
CA THR A 16 58.45 13.10 -8.94
C THR A 16 57.31 12.16 -9.34
N VAL A 17 57.67 10.94 -9.75
CA VAL A 17 56.71 9.85 -9.96
C VAL A 17 56.22 9.39 -8.59
N PHE A 18 54.99 9.75 -8.22
CA PHE A 18 54.32 9.18 -7.06
C PHE A 18 53.84 7.78 -7.44
N PHE A 19 54.54 6.76 -6.93
CA PHE A 19 54.11 5.37 -6.99
C PHE A 19 52.90 5.21 -6.06
N PHE A 20 51.68 5.23 -6.61
CA PHE A 20 50.49 4.83 -5.87
C PHE A 20 50.61 3.33 -5.57
N ILE A 21 51.02 3.01 -4.34
CA ILE A 21 50.85 1.67 -3.79
C ILE A 21 49.34 1.49 -3.61
N THR A 22 48.69 0.86 -4.58
CA THR A 22 47.35 0.30 -4.39
C THR A 22 47.47 -0.82 -3.35
N LEU A 23 47.24 -0.47 -2.09
CA LEU A 23 46.94 -1.42 -1.03
C LEU A 23 45.69 -2.18 -1.47
N HIS A 24 45.91 -3.33 -2.11
CA HIS A 24 44.87 -4.32 -2.32
C HIS A 24 44.51 -4.85 -0.93
N CYS A 25 43.47 -4.28 -0.34
CA CYS A 25 42.82 -4.87 0.83
C CYS A 25 42.19 -6.19 0.34
N HIS A 26 42.94 -7.28 0.39
CA HIS A 26 42.37 -8.61 0.25
C HIS A 26 41.51 -8.87 1.49
N ALA A 27 40.20 -8.65 1.37
CA ALA A 27 39.26 -9.22 2.31
C ALA A 27 39.44 -10.74 2.27
N GLN A 28 39.88 -11.32 3.40
CA GLN A 28 39.97 -12.77 3.54
C GLN A 28 38.59 -13.35 3.23
N ALA A 29 38.51 -14.31 2.31
CA ALA A 29 37.25 -14.93 1.95
C ALA A 29 36.56 -15.48 3.21
N PRO A 30 35.25 -15.23 3.39
CA PRO A 30 34.54 -15.64 4.59
C PRO A 30 34.59 -17.16 4.71
N ILE A 31 34.83 -17.66 5.93
CA ILE A 31 34.90 -19.10 6.22
C ILE A 31 33.58 -19.80 5.86
N TRP A 32 32.46 -19.07 5.93
CA TRP A 32 31.12 -19.55 5.64
C TRP A 32 30.43 -18.64 4.65
N VAL A 33 29.72 -19.25 3.71
CA VAL A 33 28.84 -18.55 2.77
C VAL A 33 27.41 -18.99 3.03
N PHE A 34 26.53 -18.03 3.28
CA PHE A 34 25.10 -18.21 3.40
C PHE A 34 24.47 -17.66 2.13
N THR A 35 23.92 -18.54 1.29
CA THR A 35 23.20 -18.11 0.09
C THR A 35 21.71 -18.27 0.35
N PRO A 36 20.92 -17.18 0.42
CA PRO A 36 19.48 -17.28 0.50
C PRO A 36 18.90 -18.08 -0.67
N LEU A 37 18.02 -19.02 -0.37
CA LEU A 37 17.25 -19.80 -1.34
C LEU A 37 15.77 -19.38 -1.36
N SER A 38 15.38 -18.46 -0.49
CA SER A 38 14.06 -17.85 -0.38
C SER A 38 14.21 -16.41 0.12
N PRO A 39 13.14 -15.59 0.06
CA PRO A 39 13.17 -14.27 0.69
C PRO A 39 13.50 -14.38 2.18
N THR A 40 14.37 -13.49 2.66
CA THR A 40 14.83 -13.43 4.06
C THR A 40 14.22 -12.24 4.81
N LYS A 41 13.56 -11.34 4.07
CA LYS A 41 12.84 -10.16 4.55
C LYS A 41 11.34 -10.40 4.42
N LEU A 42 10.67 -10.60 5.54
CA LEU A 42 9.25 -10.96 5.56
C LEU A 42 8.53 -10.19 6.67
N THR A 43 7.24 -9.89 6.44
CA THR A 43 6.34 -9.41 7.48
C THR A 43 5.31 -10.51 7.76
N LEU A 44 5.12 -10.85 9.04
CA LEU A 44 4.21 -11.92 9.47
C LEU A 44 3.23 -11.41 10.53
N SER A 45 1.94 -11.68 10.34
CA SER A 45 0.94 -11.54 11.40
C SER A 45 0.94 -12.80 12.28
N LYS A 46 0.26 -12.72 13.43
CA LYS A 46 0.17 -13.83 14.40
C LYS A 46 -0.39 -15.12 13.78
N GLU A 47 -1.24 -14.98 12.78
CA GLU A 47 -1.99 -16.06 12.13
C GLU A 47 -1.17 -16.75 11.03
N THR A 48 -0.05 -16.16 10.61
CA THR A 48 0.73 -16.64 9.46
C THR A 48 1.97 -17.44 9.86
N THR A 49 2.40 -18.34 8.98
CA THR A 49 3.67 -19.07 9.09
C THR A 49 4.42 -18.94 7.77
N ALA A 50 5.74 -18.76 7.83
CA ALA A 50 6.59 -18.70 6.66
C ALA A 50 7.80 -19.64 6.79
N THR A 51 8.45 -19.91 5.66
CA THR A 51 9.68 -20.69 5.60
C THR A 51 10.78 -19.88 4.93
N VAL A 52 11.94 -19.77 5.60
CA VAL A 52 13.15 -19.16 5.06
C VAL A 52 14.23 -20.23 4.89
N LYS A 53 14.92 -20.23 3.75
CA LYS A 53 15.94 -21.24 3.41
C LYS A 53 17.27 -20.59 3.06
N TYR A 54 18.35 -21.16 3.59
CA TYR A 54 19.73 -20.79 3.24
C TYR A 54 20.51 -22.03 2.80
N LYS A 55 21.32 -21.90 1.75
CA LYS A 55 22.41 -22.85 1.49
C LYS A 55 23.64 -22.40 2.27
N ILE A 56 24.06 -23.21 3.24
CA ILE A 56 25.27 -22.94 4.04
C ILE A 56 26.41 -23.75 3.46
N THR A 57 27.49 -23.08 3.07
CA THR A 57 28.67 -23.73 2.47
C THR A 57 29.94 -23.42 3.26
N ASN A 58 30.72 -24.46 3.57
CA ASN A 58 32.02 -24.31 4.21
C ASN A 58 33.10 -23.96 3.16
N GLN A 59 33.77 -22.83 3.32
CA GLN A 59 34.89 -22.42 2.46
C GLN A 59 36.26 -22.76 3.07
N SER A 60 36.29 -23.22 4.32
CA SER A 60 37.52 -23.66 4.97
C SER A 60 37.87 -25.09 4.56
N ILE A 61 39.17 -25.34 4.35
CA ILE A 61 39.71 -26.68 4.11
C ILE A 61 39.50 -27.65 5.28
N LYS A 62 39.29 -27.12 6.49
CA LYS A 62 38.97 -27.90 7.70
C LYS A 62 37.48 -28.23 7.76
N LYS A 63 37.19 -29.44 8.24
CA LYS A 63 35.84 -29.85 8.62
C LYS A 63 35.40 -29.14 9.90
N HIS A 64 34.17 -28.66 9.92
CA HIS A 64 33.56 -27.92 11.02
C HIS A 64 32.20 -28.51 11.38
N SER A 65 31.74 -28.28 12.61
CA SER A 65 30.51 -28.83 13.18
C SER A 65 29.65 -27.73 13.80
N LEU A 66 28.65 -27.29 13.04
CA LEU A 66 27.82 -26.14 13.37
C LEU A 66 26.46 -26.56 13.93
N ALA A 67 25.90 -25.72 14.79
CA ALA A 67 24.50 -25.78 15.21
C ALA A 67 23.85 -24.40 15.14
N LEU A 68 22.57 -24.34 14.79
CA LEU A 68 21.79 -23.10 14.83
C LEU A 68 21.65 -22.61 16.28
N ARG A 69 21.99 -21.34 16.52
CA ARG A 69 21.66 -20.67 17.78
C ARG A 69 20.13 -20.51 17.84
N PRO A 70 19.47 -20.92 18.94
CA PRO A 70 18.02 -20.77 19.07
C PRO A 70 17.57 -19.32 18.84
N ILE A 71 16.52 -19.16 18.02
CA ILE A 71 15.86 -17.89 17.75
C ILE A 71 14.40 -18.06 18.18
N ALA A 72 13.91 -17.16 19.03
CA ALA A 72 12.54 -17.23 19.52
C ALA A 72 11.53 -17.20 18.35
N GLY A 73 10.57 -18.13 18.34
CA GLY A 73 9.57 -18.24 17.28
C GLY A 73 10.05 -18.88 15.97
N VAL A 74 11.30 -19.33 15.89
CA VAL A 74 11.87 -20.01 14.71
C VAL A 74 12.20 -21.45 15.03
N LYS A 75 11.73 -22.37 14.18
CA LYS A 75 12.02 -23.80 14.25
C LYS A 75 12.86 -24.22 13.04
N GLN A 76 14.02 -24.84 13.30
CA GLN A 76 14.77 -25.51 12.24
C GLN A 76 14.03 -26.78 11.80
N ILE A 77 13.86 -26.94 10.49
CA ILE A 77 13.41 -28.19 9.88
C ILE A 77 14.65 -29.04 9.58
N THR A 78 14.65 -30.29 10.05
CA THR A 78 15.81 -31.20 9.97
C THR A 78 15.48 -32.51 9.26
N THR A 79 14.45 -32.50 8.41
CA THR A 79 13.96 -33.70 7.71
C THR A 79 14.52 -33.78 6.30
N GLY A 80 14.70 -34.99 5.77
CA GLY A 80 15.15 -35.18 4.40
C GLY A 80 16.59 -34.68 4.18
N SER A 81 16.78 -33.75 3.25
CA SER A 81 18.08 -33.18 2.87
C SER A 81 18.42 -31.85 3.57
N ASP A 82 17.58 -31.41 4.51
CA ASP A 82 17.87 -30.23 5.32
C ASP A 82 19.03 -30.47 6.30
N CYS A 83 19.71 -29.40 6.72
CA CYS A 83 20.76 -29.47 7.73
C CYS A 83 20.22 -30.15 9.01
N PRO A 84 20.88 -31.19 9.55
CA PRO A 84 20.55 -31.70 10.88
C PRO A 84 20.84 -30.64 11.97
N ASN A 85 20.35 -30.86 13.19
CA ASN A 85 20.57 -29.93 14.32
C ASN A 85 22.06 -29.63 14.55
N LEU A 86 22.90 -30.66 14.44
CA LEU A 86 24.35 -30.54 14.41
C LEU A 86 24.82 -31.01 13.04
N PHE A 87 25.25 -30.08 12.19
CA PHE A 87 25.64 -30.37 10.82
C PHE A 87 27.15 -30.20 10.64
N VAL A 88 27.76 -31.23 10.06
CA VAL A 88 29.22 -31.31 9.91
C VAL A 88 29.55 -31.20 8.43
N LEU A 89 30.26 -30.14 8.04
CA LEU A 89 30.58 -29.83 6.65
C LEU A 89 32.09 -29.80 6.44
N GLY A 90 32.58 -30.60 5.49
CA GLY A 90 33.93 -30.54 4.93
C GLY A 90 34.09 -29.39 3.94
N PHE A 91 35.27 -29.28 3.33
CA PHE A 91 35.58 -28.24 2.35
C PHE A 91 34.60 -28.29 1.16
N GLN A 92 33.95 -27.16 0.86
CA GLN A 92 32.92 -26.99 -0.19
C GLN A 92 31.66 -27.83 -0.02
N GLU A 93 31.53 -28.60 1.07
CA GLU A 93 30.27 -29.24 1.40
C GLU A 93 29.24 -28.19 1.85
N SER A 94 27.97 -28.50 1.59
CA SER A 94 26.86 -27.62 1.92
C SER A 94 25.64 -28.39 2.37
N CYS A 95 24.77 -27.72 3.13
CA CYS A 95 23.43 -28.20 3.45
C CYS A 95 22.44 -27.04 3.38
N THR A 96 21.14 -27.37 3.31
CA THR A 96 20.07 -26.38 3.31
C THR A 96 19.54 -26.18 4.72
N LEU A 97 19.77 -25.01 5.31
CA LEU A 97 19.17 -24.61 6.57
C LEU A 97 17.75 -24.09 6.28
N THR A 98 16.74 -24.89 6.62
CA THR A 98 15.33 -24.52 6.50
C THR A 98 14.78 -24.08 7.86
N LEU A 99 14.25 -22.85 7.90
CA LEU A 99 13.71 -22.21 9.10
C LEU A 99 12.21 -21.97 8.91
N GLN A 100 11.38 -22.62 9.73
CA GLN A 100 9.96 -22.34 9.84
C GLN A 100 9.74 -21.25 10.90
N ILE A 101 9.14 -20.13 10.51
CA ILE A 101 8.82 -19.01 11.39
C ILE A 101 7.32 -18.94 11.57
N THR A 102 6.84 -19.01 12.81
CA THR A 102 5.41 -18.94 13.14
C THR A 102 5.11 -17.62 13.84
N GLY A 103 4.27 -16.79 13.23
CA GLY A 103 4.01 -15.42 13.69
C GLY A 103 3.47 -15.34 15.12
N SER A 104 2.64 -16.30 15.54
CA SER A 104 2.10 -16.35 16.91
C SER A 104 3.16 -16.58 17.99
N TYR A 105 4.34 -17.09 17.63
CA TYR A 105 5.45 -17.36 18.54
C TYR A 105 6.53 -16.27 18.52
N LEU A 106 6.42 -15.27 17.62
CA LEU A 106 7.34 -14.14 17.60
C LEU A 106 7.08 -13.21 18.79
N GLN A 107 8.12 -12.97 19.58
CA GLN A 107 8.07 -12.03 20.71
C GLN A 107 8.38 -10.59 20.27
N ASP A 108 9.31 -10.42 19.33
CA ASP A 108 9.74 -9.15 18.74
C ASP A 108 10.14 -9.42 17.27
N ASP A 109 10.49 -8.37 16.53
CA ASP A 109 11.13 -8.46 15.23
C ASP A 109 12.44 -9.25 15.32
N ILE A 110 12.76 -9.98 14.25
CA ILE A 110 14.07 -10.59 14.05
C ILE A 110 14.82 -9.69 13.07
N VAL A 111 15.99 -9.18 13.44
CA VAL A 111 16.74 -8.19 12.62
C VAL A 111 18.20 -8.59 12.40
N ASP A 112 18.54 -9.86 12.66
CA ASP A 112 19.89 -10.42 12.55
C ASP A 112 19.87 -11.94 12.31
N GLY A 113 21.05 -12.54 12.10
CA GLY A 113 21.17 -13.97 11.91
C GLY A 113 20.66 -14.48 10.55
N PRO A 114 20.35 -15.78 10.41
CA PRO A 114 20.47 -16.80 11.44
C PRO A 114 21.93 -17.01 11.85
N TRP A 115 22.16 -17.21 13.14
CA TRP A 115 23.49 -17.47 13.68
C TRP A 115 23.72 -18.97 13.81
N VAL A 116 24.80 -19.48 13.22
CA VAL A 116 25.26 -20.86 13.39
C VAL A 116 26.63 -20.85 14.07
N CYS A 117 26.80 -21.68 15.11
CA CYS A 117 27.96 -21.61 16.01
C CYS A 117 28.74 -22.92 16.05
N GLU A 118 30.06 -22.84 16.06
CA GLU A 118 30.94 -24.03 16.09
C GLU A 118 30.85 -24.74 17.43
N GLN A 119 30.57 -26.04 17.41
CA GLN A 119 30.46 -26.88 18.61
C GLN A 119 29.56 -26.26 19.69
N VAL A 120 28.54 -25.48 19.28
CA VAL A 120 27.65 -24.73 20.19
C VAL A 120 28.39 -23.67 21.03
N ASN A 121 29.59 -23.26 20.62
CA ASN A 121 30.37 -22.20 21.26
C ASN A 121 29.82 -20.81 20.85
N PRO A 122 29.22 -20.03 21.78
CA PRO A 122 28.64 -18.73 21.46
C PRO A 122 29.66 -17.67 21.03
N LEU A 123 30.97 -17.92 21.22
CA LEU A 123 32.05 -17.02 20.80
C LEU A 123 32.53 -17.28 19.36
N GLN A 124 32.04 -18.33 18.70
CA GLN A 124 32.43 -18.73 17.35
C GLN A 124 31.19 -18.93 16.46
N CYS A 125 30.43 -17.86 16.29
CA CYS A 125 29.20 -17.85 15.50
C CYS A 125 29.35 -17.06 14.20
N TYR A 126 28.61 -17.50 13.18
CA TYR A 126 28.61 -16.91 11.85
C TYR A 126 27.17 -16.65 11.42
N GLN A 127 26.96 -15.58 10.66
CA GLN A 127 25.68 -15.18 10.10
C GLN A 127 25.84 -14.77 8.62
N PRO A 128 24.75 -14.63 7.85
CA PRO A 128 24.81 -14.08 6.51
C PRO A 128 25.37 -12.66 6.45
N SER A 129 25.64 -12.21 5.23
CA SER A 129 25.98 -10.81 4.97
C SER A 129 24.77 -9.91 5.27
N GLN A 130 25.00 -8.61 5.55
CA GLN A 130 23.94 -7.66 5.90
C GLN A 130 22.69 -7.68 4.98
N PRO A 131 22.78 -7.76 3.64
CA PRO A 131 21.58 -7.84 2.80
C PRO A 131 20.79 -9.15 2.95
N ASP A 132 21.45 -10.22 3.40
CA ASP A 132 20.93 -11.60 3.44
C ASP A 132 20.56 -12.07 4.84
N ILE A 133 20.65 -11.20 5.85
CA ILE A 133 20.23 -11.55 7.22
C ILE A 133 18.74 -11.91 7.26
N LEU A 134 18.36 -12.70 8.25
CA LEU A 134 16.98 -12.98 8.60
C LEU A 134 16.36 -11.71 9.20
N ASN A 135 15.45 -11.10 8.44
CA ASN A 135 14.77 -9.87 8.84
C ASN A 135 13.26 -10.11 8.81
N ILE A 136 12.71 -10.47 9.97
CA ILE A 136 11.28 -10.75 10.13
C ILE A 136 10.65 -9.62 10.92
N THR A 137 9.77 -8.86 10.27
CA THR A 137 8.92 -7.88 10.94
C THR A 137 7.66 -8.57 11.45
N ARG A 138 7.33 -8.37 12.73
CA ARG A 138 6.07 -8.83 13.31
C ARG A 138 4.99 -7.76 13.09
N SER A 139 3.86 -8.14 12.48
CA SER A 139 2.69 -7.27 12.41
C SER A 139 1.68 -7.58 13.52
N ALA A 140 0.88 -6.57 13.87
CA ALA A 140 -0.28 -6.74 14.74
C ALA A 140 -1.47 -7.32 13.96
N GLY A 141 -1.51 -7.10 12.66
CA GLY A 141 -2.59 -7.52 11.78
C GLY A 141 -2.31 -7.14 10.32
N ASN A 142 -3.28 -7.44 9.47
CA ASN A 142 -3.26 -7.09 8.06
C ASN A 142 -4.68 -6.94 7.49
N PHE A 143 -4.80 -6.26 6.35
CA PHE A 143 -6.05 -6.15 5.60
C PHE A 143 -5.78 -6.21 4.09
N LEU A 144 -6.76 -6.71 3.34
CA LEU A 144 -6.68 -6.91 1.89
C LEU A 144 -7.52 -5.86 1.15
N VAL A 145 -6.96 -5.27 0.10
CA VAL A 145 -7.62 -4.21 -0.68
C VAL A 145 -7.61 -4.57 -2.17
N ILE A 146 -8.76 -4.36 -2.80
CA ILE A 146 -8.99 -4.53 -4.24
C ILE A 146 -9.69 -3.28 -4.78
N SER A 147 -9.45 -2.93 -6.04
CA SER A 147 -9.98 -1.71 -6.67
C SER A 147 -10.20 -1.90 -8.17
N ASP A 148 -11.04 -1.05 -8.76
CA ASP A 148 -11.17 -0.82 -10.21
C ASP A 148 -11.28 -2.14 -10.99
N ILE A 149 -12.34 -2.91 -10.67
CA ILE A 149 -12.58 -4.21 -11.33
C ILE A 149 -12.97 -4.00 -12.79
N HIS A 150 -13.83 -3.04 -13.07
CA HIS A 150 -14.33 -2.74 -14.42
C HIS A 150 -14.65 -3.98 -15.26
N LEU A 151 -15.60 -4.80 -14.81
CA LEU A 151 -15.98 -6.01 -15.52
C LEU A 151 -16.70 -5.67 -16.85
N ASP A 152 -16.23 -6.27 -17.93
CA ASP A 152 -16.92 -6.40 -19.22
C ASP A 152 -17.28 -7.88 -19.43
N GLN A 153 -18.51 -8.26 -19.05
CA GLN A 153 -18.94 -9.66 -19.11
C GLN A 153 -19.03 -10.23 -20.53
N ASP A 154 -19.09 -9.37 -21.55
CA ASP A 154 -19.19 -9.80 -22.95
C ASP A 154 -17.83 -10.25 -23.51
N LYS A 155 -16.74 -10.00 -22.77
CA LYS A 155 -15.39 -10.44 -23.12
C LYS A 155 -14.94 -11.58 -22.22
N ALA A 156 -14.51 -12.68 -22.85
CA ALA A 156 -13.93 -13.80 -22.12
C ALA A 156 -12.46 -13.53 -21.76
N SER A 157 -11.62 -13.46 -22.80
CA SER A 157 -10.20 -13.10 -22.71
C SER A 157 -9.99 -11.67 -23.17
N ILE A 158 -8.95 -11.03 -22.67
CA ILE A 158 -8.65 -9.62 -22.92
C ILE A 158 -7.16 -9.41 -23.16
N SER A 159 -6.83 -8.28 -23.78
CA SER A 159 -5.49 -7.73 -23.87
C SER A 159 -5.37 -6.45 -23.04
N TYR A 160 -4.17 -5.91 -22.92
CA TYR A 160 -4.00 -4.55 -22.41
C TYR A 160 -4.82 -3.54 -23.22
N LYS A 161 -5.25 -2.44 -22.56
CA LYS A 161 -6.21 -1.45 -23.10
C LYS A 161 -7.65 -1.96 -23.24
N GLU A 162 -7.97 -3.06 -22.59
CA GLU A 162 -9.34 -3.52 -22.44
C GLU A 162 -9.70 -3.59 -20.95
N ASP A 163 -11.00 -3.45 -20.68
CA ASP A 163 -11.56 -3.71 -19.36
C ASP A 163 -11.49 -5.20 -18.99
N THR A 164 -11.72 -5.52 -17.72
CA THR A 164 -11.60 -6.89 -17.20
C THR A 164 -12.61 -7.82 -17.87
N GLY A 165 -12.13 -8.85 -18.57
CA GLY A 165 -12.97 -9.94 -19.07
C GLY A 165 -13.29 -10.99 -18.01
N THR A 166 -14.25 -11.88 -18.31
CA THR A 166 -14.73 -12.92 -17.37
C THR A 166 -13.64 -13.91 -16.94
N LEU A 167 -12.64 -14.21 -17.79
CA LEU A 167 -11.51 -15.06 -17.42
C LEU A 167 -10.68 -14.41 -16.31
N LEU A 168 -10.25 -13.17 -16.52
CA LEU A 168 -9.48 -12.42 -15.52
C LEU A 168 -10.28 -12.20 -14.24
N PHE A 169 -11.57 -11.91 -14.34
CA PHE A 169 -12.44 -11.75 -13.17
C PHE A 169 -12.56 -13.05 -12.34
N SER A 170 -12.84 -14.18 -12.98
CA SER A 170 -12.95 -15.48 -12.26
C SER A 170 -11.64 -15.88 -11.58
N ASN A 171 -10.51 -15.60 -12.24
CA ASN A 171 -9.18 -15.84 -11.71
C ASN A 171 -8.84 -14.87 -10.56
N THR A 172 -9.26 -13.61 -10.66
CA THR A 172 -9.18 -12.61 -9.58
C THR A 172 -9.94 -13.07 -8.35
N LEU A 173 -11.18 -13.58 -8.50
CA LEU A 173 -11.95 -14.13 -7.38
C LEU A 173 -11.28 -15.35 -6.75
N SER A 174 -10.67 -16.22 -7.57
CA SER A 174 -9.91 -17.38 -7.09
C SER A 174 -8.68 -16.96 -6.29
N GLN A 175 -7.93 -15.96 -6.79
CA GLN A 175 -6.80 -15.39 -6.07
C GLN A 175 -7.24 -14.71 -4.77
N LEU A 176 -8.35 -13.97 -4.79
CA LEU A 176 -8.93 -13.33 -3.61
C LEU A 176 -9.21 -14.37 -2.51
N ALA A 177 -9.90 -15.46 -2.86
CA ALA A 177 -10.19 -16.55 -1.94
C ALA A 177 -8.92 -17.24 -1.40
N GLN A 178 -7.91 -17.43 -2.27
CA GLN A 178 -6.60 -17.96 -1.86
C GLN A 178 -5.91 -17.03 -0.86
N LEU A 179 -5.88 -15.72 -1.11
CA LEU A 179 -5.27 -14.75 -0.20
C LEU A 179 -5.99 -14.67 1.15
N ILE A 180 -7.33 -14.75 1.16
CA ILE A 180 -8.09 -14.82 2.41
C ILE A 180 -7.64 -16.02 3.24
N SER A 181 -7.48 -17.18 2.61
CA SER A 181 -7.02 -18.41 3.28
C SER A 181 -5.57 -18.31 3.77
N GLU A 182 -4.66 -17.83 2.92
CA GLU A 182 -3.21 -17.82 3.21
C GLU A 182 -2.79 -16.70 4.18
N GLN A 183 -3.45 -15.55 4.10
CA GLN A 183 -3.03 -14.33 4.80
C GLN A 183 -3.94 -13.97 5.96
N SER A 184 -5.14 -14.58 6.04
CA SER A 184 -6.13 -14.38 7.10
C SER A 184 -6.35 -12.88 7.41
N PRO A 185 -6.70 -12.05 6.40
CA PRO A 185 -6.88 -10.63 6.61
C PRO A 185 -7.99 -10.35 7.62
N GLN A 186 -7.77 -9.38 8.49
CA GLN A 186 -8.72 -9.06 9.54
C GLN A 186 -9.98 -8.37 8.99
N PHE A 187 -9.82 -7.67 7.88
CA PHE A 187 -10.91 -7.11 7.07
C PHE A 187 -10.44 -6.88 5.63
N MET A 188 -11.39 -6.55 4.77
CA MET A 188 -11.19 -6.27 3.35
C MET A 188 -11.80 -4.94 2.95
N VAL A 189 -11.24 -4.31 1.93
CA VAL A 189 -11.75 -3.07 1.35
C VAL A 189 -11.87 -3.21 -0.16
N TYR A 190 -13.03 -2.86 -0.72
CA TYR A 190 -13.22 -2.74 -2.16
C TYR A 190 -13.43 -1.27 -2.48
N LEU A 191 -12.52 -0.71 -3.27
CA LEU A 191 -12.46 0.73 -3.52
C LEU A 191 -13.34 1.20 -4.69
N GLY A 192 -14.25 0.37 -5.18
CA GLY A 192 -15.23 0.74 -6.20
C GLY A 192 -14.74 0.59 -7.64
N ASP A 193 -15.53 1.13 -8.57
CA ASP A 193 -15.42 1.03 -10.02
C ASP A 193 -15.60 -0.40 -10.55
N SER A 194 -16.85 -0.85 -10.45
CA SER A 194 -17.28 -2.21 -10.77
C SER A 194 -17.53 -2.46 -12.26
N PRO A 195 -18.28 -1.62 -13.00
CA PRO A 195 -18.57 -1.90 -14.39
C PRO A 195 -17.47 -1.39 -15.32
N ALA A 196 -17.33 -2.04 -16.48
CA ALA A 196 -16.54 -1.55 -17.59
C ALA A 196 -16.85 -0.08 -17.94
N HIS A 197 -15.91 0.55 -18.62
CA HIS A 197 -16.05 1.92 -19.14
C HIS A 197 -17.12 2.01 -20.23
N SER A 198 -17.39 0.89 -20.92
CA SER A 198 -18.56 0.72 -21.77
C SER A 198 -19.85 0.80 -20.95
N GLN A 199 -20.85 1.50 -21.47
CA GLN A 199 -22.18 1.56 -20.84
C GLN A 199 -23.04 0.31 -21.13
N ILE A 200 -22.52 -0.63 -21.92
CA ILE A 200 -23.21 -1.88 -22.28
C ILE A 200 -23.22 -2.81 -21.06
N ASN A 201 -24.39 -3.43 -20.79
CA ASN A 201 -24.58 -4.42 -19.73
C ASN A 201 -24.14 -3.96 -18.32
N ARG A 202 -24.04 -2.65 -18.09
CA ARG A 202 -23.50 -2.06 -16.85
C ARG A 202 -24.13 -2.63 -15.58
N ALA A 203 -25.45 -2.68 -15.51
CA ALA A 203 -26.18 -3.21 -14.35
C ALA A 203 -25.79 -4.67 -14.06
N SER A 204 -25.71 -5.49 -15.11
CA SER A 204 -25.30 -6.90 -14.98
C SER A 204 -23.82 -7.02 -14.60
N ASN A 205 -22.93 -6.18 -15.14
CA ASN A 205 -21.52 -6.15 -14.74
C ASN A 205 -21.37 -5.82 -13.25
N VAL A 206 -22.05 -4.79 -12.76
CA VAL A 206 -22.06 -4.41 -11.33
C VAL A 206 -22.59 -5.57 -10.48
N GLN A 207 -23.73 -6.16 -10.86
CA GLN A 207 -24.31 -7.30 -10.15
C GLN A 207 -23.30 -8.46 -10.03
N LEU A 208 -22.68 -8.87 -11.14
CA LEU A 208 -21.71 -9.96 -11.17
C LEU A 208 -20.48 -9.67 -10.28
N VAL A 209 -20.04 -8.41 -10.24
CA VAL A 209 -18.95 -8.00 -9.34
C VAL A 209 -19.36 -8.11 -7.88
N LEU A 210 -20.49 -7.52 -7.49
CA LEU A 210 -20.99 -7.56 -6.10
C LEU A 210 -21.23 -8.99 -5.62
N GLU A 211 -21.93 -9.81 -6.41
CA GLU A 211 -22.20 -11.22 -6.09
C GLU A 211 -20.93 -12.08 -6.11
N GLY A 212 -19.96 -11.77 -6.99
CA GLY A 212 -18.68 -12.45 -7.06
C GLY A 212 -17.87 -12.22 -5.79
N LEU A 213 -17.76 -10.96 -5.37
CA LEU A 213 -17.04 -10.55 -4.16
C LEU A 213 -17.71 -11.10 -2.90
N SER A 214 -19.03 -10.99 -2.77
CA SER A 214 -19.76 -11.44 -1.57
C SER A 214 -19.66 -12.96 -1.37
N ARG A 215 -19.70 -13.75 -2.46
CA ARG A 215 -19.54 -15.22 -2.40
C ARG A 215 -18.13 -15.69 -2.09
N ASN A 216 -17.10 -14.96 -2.53
CA ASN A 216 -15.69 -15.37 -2.35
C ASN A 216 -15.05 -14.80 -1.08
N ALA A 217 -15.76 -13.94 -0.34
CA ALA A 217 -15.36 -13.46 0.97
C ALA A 217 -16.49 -13.64 2.01
N PRO A 218 -16.98 -14.87 2.29
CA PRO A 218 -18.22 -15.08 3.04
C PRO A 218 -18.10 -14.88 4.57
N SER A 219 -16.90 -14.75 5.12
CA SER A 219 -16.68 -14.63 6.57
C SER A 219 -15.77 -13.48 6.99
N THR A 220 -15.11 -12.81 6.05
CA THR A 220 -14.19 -11.71 6.34
C THR A 220 -14.96 -10.39 6.26
N PRO A 221 -14.88 -9.50 7.27
CA PRO A 221 -15.50 -8.18 7.19
C PRO A 221 -15.07 -7.45 5.92
N PHE A 222 -16.02 -6.96 5.12
CA PHE A 222 -15.72 -6.41 3.79
C PHE A 222 -16.43 -5.06 3.59
N PHE A 223 -15.64 -4.01 3.42
CA PHE A 223 -16.10 -2.62 3.32
C PHE A 223 -15.98 -2.10 1.89
N TYR A 224 -17.10 -1.66 1.31
CA TYR A 224 -17.17 -1.05 0.00
C TYR A 224 -17.00 0.47 0.07
N VAL A 225 -16.35 1.06 -0.93
CA VAL A 225 -16.20 2.50 -1.16
C VAL A 225 -16.70 2.83 -2.56
N TYR A 226 -17.45 3.92 -2.69
CA TYR A 226 -18.12 4.28 -3.93
C TYR A 226 -17.17 4.86 -4.99
N GLY A 227 -17.15 4.24 -6.18
CA GLY A 227 -16.38 4.69 -7.34
C GLY A 227 -17.17 5.54 -8.35
N ASN A 228 -16.48 6.30 -9.19
CA ASN A 228 -17.14 7.16 -10.19
C ASN A 228 -17.92 6.36 -11.23
N ASN A 229 -17.52 5.14 -11.55
CA ASN A 229 -18.23 4.27 -12.47
C ASN A 229 -19.29 3.42 -11.76
N ASP A 230 -19.57 3.64 -10.49
CA ASP A 230 -20.56 2.85 -9.74
C ASP A 230 -21.95 3.49 -9.67
N SER A 231 -22.12 4.73 -10.15
CA SER A 231 -23.42 5.40 -10.11
C SER A 231 -24.47 4.53 -10.82
N TYR A 232 -25.61 4.35 -10.15
CA TYR A 232 -26.69 3.50 -10.61
C TYR A 232 -28.09 4.12 -10.39
N ASN A 233 -28.98 3.99 -11.38
CA ASN A 233 -30.38 4.39 -11.33
C ASN A 233 -31.27 3.39 -12.12
N LEU A 234 -32.58 3.37 -11.84
CA LEU A 234 -33.56 2.48 -12.51
C LEU A 234 -34.24 3.12 -13.75
N GLY A 235 -33.67 4.19 -14.31
CA GLY A 235 -34.28 4.99 -15.38
C GLY A 235 -33.91 4.57 -16.81
N PRO A 236 -34.65 5.05 -17.85
CA PRO A 236 -34.39 4.73 -19.27
C PRO A 236 -33.12 5.39 -19.83
N ASN A 237 -32.53 6.34 -19.11
CA ASN A 237 -31.17 6.83 -19.32
C ASN A 237 -30.30 6.27 -18.18
N PRO A 238 -29.81 5.02 -18.33
CA PRO A 238 -29.08 4.38 -17.26
C PRO A 238 -27.76 5.12 -17.03
N THR A 239 -27.56 5.54 -15.78
CA THR A 239 -26.25 5.62 -15.10
C THR A 239 -25.14 6.46 -15.75
N ILE A 240 -24.75 7.53 -15.05
CA ILE A 240 -23.73 8.47 -15.52
C ILE A 240 -22.44 8.20 -14.73
N ASN A 241 -21.30 8.05 -15.41
CA ASN A 241 -20.01 8.07 -14.72
C ASN A 241 -19.88 9.40 -13.96
N TYR A 242 -19.32 9.38 -12.76
CA TYR A 242 -19.25 10.53 -11.85
C TYR A 242 -20.63 11.08 -11.46
N GLY A 243 -21.63 10.21 -11.36
CA GLY A 243 -22.98 10.55 -10.92
C GLY A 243 -23.17 10.48 -9.40
N PRO A 244 -24.35 10.89 -8.90
CA PRO A 244 -24.69 10.75 -7.49
C PRO A 244 -24.68 9.28 -7.05
N PHE A 245 -24.39 9.04 -5.77
CA PHE A 245 -24.40 7.70 -5.20
C PHE A 245 -25.79 7.06 -5.25
N SER A 246 -26.82 7.84 -4.90
CA SER A 246 -28.21 7.42 -4.96
C SER A 246 -29.06 8.43 -5.72
N GLN A 247 -29.98 7.93 -6.54
CA GLN A 247 -31.00 8.73 -7.23
C GLN A 247 -32.37 8.13 -6.91
N ASP A 248 -33.28 8.94 -6.36
CA ASP A 248 -34.63 8.51 -5.97
C ASP A 248 -34.68 7.28 -5.04
N GLY A 249 -33.66 7.14 -4.18
CA GLY A 249 -33.53 6.01 -3.24
C GLY A 249 -32.99 4.71 -3.86
N VAL A 250 -32.57 4.76 -5.13
CA VAL A 250 -31.91 3.66 -5.85
C VAL A 250 -30.41 3.89 -5.85
N ASN A 251 -29.63 2.82 -5.68
CA ASN A 251 -28.18 2.78 -5.87
C ASN A 251 -27.75 1.37 -6.32
N LEU A 252 -26.44 1.15 -6.49
CA LEU A 252 -25.91 -0.12 -7.00
C LEU A 252 -26.25 -1.35 -6.13
N PHE A 253 -26.48 -1.19 -4.83
CA PHE A 253 -26.75 -2.31 -3.93
C PHE A 253 -28.15 -2.91 -4.16
N ASN A 254 -29.03 -2.20 -4.88
CA ASN A 254 -30.27 -2.79 -5.36
C ASN A 254 -30.04 -3.96 -6.34
N LEU A 255 -28.84 -4.11 -6.90
CA LEU A 255 -28.46 -5.20 -7.80
C LEU A 255 -28.03 -6.48 -7.08
N ASP A 256 -27.63 -6.40 -5.80
CA ASP A 256 -27.32 -7.56 -4.95
C ASP A 256 -28.07 -7.45 -3.61
N PRO A 257 -29.41 -7.60 -3.61
CA PRO A 257 -30.25 -7.39 -2.42
C PRO A 257 -30.08 -8.47 -1.36
N ALA A 258 -29.36 -9.56 -1.67
CA ALA A 258 -29.09 -10.64 -0.73
C ALA A 258 -27.91 -10.33 0.20
N ALA A 259 -27.05 -9.38 -0.18
CA ALA A 259 -25.87 -8.99 0.57
C ALA A 259 -26.07 -7.67 1.34
N ALA A 260 -25.36 -7.52 2.46
CA ALA A 260 -25.48 -6.37 3.35
C ALA A 260 -24.56 -5.19 2.97
N TRP A 261 -24.53 -4.79 1.70
CA TRP A 261 -23.68 -3.67 1.27
C TRP A 261 -24.09 -2.32 1.90
N PRO A 262 -23.14 -1.39 2.17
CA PRO A 262 -21.72 -1.43 1.81
C PRO A 262 -20.80 -2.21 2.75
N ALA A 263 -21.30 -2.91 3.77
CA ALA A 263 -20.44 -3.64 4.71
C ALA A 263 -20.91 -5.08 4.92
N LEU A 264 -20.17 -6.03 4.33
CA LEU A 264 -20.47 -7.47 4.46
C LEU A 264 -19.85 -8.07 5.70
N ASN A 265 -20.46 -9.17 6.18
CA ASN A 265 -19.98 -9.97 7.31
C ASN A 265 -19.76 -9.14 8.58
N VAL A 266 -20.57 -8.09 8.74
CA VAL A 266 -20.63 -7.27 9.94
C VAL A 266 -21.94 -7.53 10.65
N ILE A 267 -21.97 -7.32 11.97
CA ILE A 267 -23.18 -7.45 12.78
C ILE A 267 -23.50 -6.14 13.50
N THR A 268 -24.61 -6.12 14.24
CA THR A 268 -25.01 -4.92 15.01
C THR A 268 -23.99 -4.66 16.10
N CYS A 269 -23.42 -3.45 16.09
CA CYS A 269 -22.10 -3.11 16.62
C CYS A 269 -21.76 -3.62 18.02
N PRO A 270 -21.12 -4.80 18.13
CA PRO A 270 -20.67 -5.34 19.40
C PRO A 270 -19.21 -4.96 19.65
N ALA A 271 -18.78 -5.23 20.87
CA ALA A 271 -17.44 -4.94 21.35
C ALA A 271 -16.32 -5.57 20.48
N SER A 272 -16.48 -6.83 20.07
CA SER A 272 -15.37 -7.66 19.56
C SER A 272 -15.44 -8.05 18.08
N THR A 273 -16.44 -7.60 17.32
CA THR A 273 -16.56 -7.97 15.89
C THR A 273 -16.89 -6.76 15.04
N ALA A 274 -16.53 -6.83 13.75
CA ALA A 274 -16.73 -5.74 12.81
C ALA A 274 -18.18 -5.22 12.76
N CYS A 275 -18.31 -3.90 12.66
CA CYS A 275 -19.61 -3.22 12.57
C CYS A 275 -19.55 -1.84 11.93
N ILE A 276 -20.69 -1.41 11.38
CA ILE A 276 -20.92 0.00 11.09
C ILE A 276 -21.01 0.77 12.40
N ASN A 277 -20.27 1.87 12.52
CA ASN A 277 -20.27 2.73 13.69
C ASN A 277 -21.61 3.47 13.80
N PRO A 278 -22.37 3.31 14.89
CA PRO A 278 -23.65 3.99 15.05
C PRO A 278 -23.50 5.46 15.50
N THR A 279 -22.28 5.91 15.83
CA THR A 279 -22.03 7.25 16.38
C THR A 279 -21.93 8.30 15.26
N ILE A 280 -22.70 9.40 15.41
CA ILE A 280 -22.79 10.55 14.47
C ILE A 280 -23.38 10.12 13.11
N SER A 281 -24.71 10.02 13.14
CA SER A 281 -25.66 9.90 12.03
C SER A 281 -25.34 8.91 10.89
N PRO A 282 -26.15 7.85 10.80
CA PRO A 282 -25.73 6.63 11.48
C PRO A 282 -26.21 5.37 10.75
N ASN A 283 -25.63 4.21 11.03
CA ASN A 283 -26.18 2.92 10.59
C ASN A 283 -26.15 2.65 9.06
N MET A 284 -26.52 1.42 8.71
CA MET A 284 -26.51 0.91 7.34
C MET A 284 -27.37 1.76 6.38
N ALA A 285 -28.52 2.27 6.83
CA ALA A 285 -29.41 3.05 5.99
C ALA A 285 -28.81 4.43 5.64
N PHE A 286 -28.04 5.05 6.54
CA PHE A 286 -27.29 6.27 6.19
C PHE A 286 -26.23 5.96 5.13
N ALA A 287 -25.46 4.87 5.33
CA ALA A 287 -24.45 4.44 4.38
C ALA A 287 -25.05 4.16 2.98
N GLN A 288 -26.19 3.48 2.93
CA GLN A 288 -26.96 3.18 1.71
C GLN A 288 -27.66 4.40 1.12
N LYS A 289 -27.74 5.52 1.84
CA LYS A 289 -28.30 6.77 1.32
C LYS A 289 -27.22 7.67 0.72
N TYR A 290 -26.08 7.79 1.38
CA TYR A 290 -25.08 8.82 1.07
C TYR A 290 -23.78 8.27 0.43
N GLY A 291 -23.51 6.97 0.54
CA GLY A 291 -22.31 6.35 -0.04
C GLY A 291 -21.03 6.57 0.77
N PHE A 292 -21.13 7.19 1.94
CA PHE A 292 -20.05 7.35 2.91
C PHE A 292 -20.52 6.92 4.32
N TYR A 293 -19.59 6.40 5.12
CA TYR A 293 -19.90 5.85 6.45
C TYR A 293 -18.63 5.62 7.26
N SER A 294 -18.79 5.39 8.58
CA SER A 294 -17.70 4.92 9.43
C SER A 294 -18.02 3.54 10.03
N ALA A 295 -16.97 2.78 10.31
CA ALA A 295 -17.05 1.42 10.82
C ALA A 295 -15.94 1.16 11.83
N TYR A 296 -16.16 0.20 12.72
CA TYR A 296 -15.10 -0.42 13.51
C TYR A 296 -14.75 -1.75 12.83
N PRO A 297 -13.71 -1.83 11.98
CA PRO A 297 -13.40 -3.03 11.22
C PRO A 297 -13.01 -4.22 12.10
N LEU A 298 -12.62 -3.97 13.35
CA LEU A 298 -12.18 -4.98 14.33
C LEU A 298 -13.07 -5.02 15.59
N GLY A 299 -14.26 -4.42 15.53
CA GLY A 299 -15.15 -4.20 16.68
C GLY A 299 -14.79 -2.98 17.53
N SER A 300 -15.75 -2.48 18.31
CA SER A 300 -15.63 -1.19 19.01
C SER A 300 -14.65 -1.18 20.20
N ASP A 301 -14.21 -2.34 20.69
CA ASP A 301 -13.17 -2.43 21.74
C ASP A 301 -11.76 -2.30 21.17
N THR A 302 -11.59 -2.47 19.87
CA THR A 302 -10.32 -2.21 19.20
C THR A 302 -10.33 -0.75 18.74
N PRO A 303 -9.36 0.09 19.15
CA PRO A 303 -9.37 1.53 18.89
C PRO A 303 -8.93 1.86 17.44
N LEU A 304 -9.60 1.24 16.47
CA LEU A 304 -9.43 1.46 15.04
C LEU A 304 -10.80 1.77 14.42
N ARG A 305 -10.88 2.89 13.72
CA ARG A 305 -12.02 3.30 12.91
C ARG A 305 -11.64 3.30 11.44
N PHE A 306 -12.49 2.72 10.62
CA PHE A 306 -12.46 2.82 9.17
C PHE A 306 -13.50 3.86 8.75
N ILE A 307 -13.14 4.76 7.83
CA ILE A 307 -14.03 5.78 7.29
C ILE A 307 -14.03 5.66 5.77
N ALA A 308 -15.15 5.27 5.18
CA ALA A 308 -15.37 5.34 3.75
C ALA A 308 -15.90 6.73 3.38
N VAL A 309 -15.19 7.43 2.51
CA VAL A 309 -15.54 8.75 1.96
C VAL A 309 -16.00 8.57 0.51
N ASN A 310 -17.13 9.17 0.17
CA ASN A 310 -17.62 9.30 -1.19
C ASN A 310 -16.86 10.45 -1.88
N SER A 311 -15.65 10.17 -2.35
CA SER A 311 -14.86 11.17 -3.10
C SER A 311 -15.41 11.52 -4.49
N VAL A 312 -16.45 10.83 -4.98
CA VAL A 312 -17.05 11.14 -6.30
C VAL A 312 -17.69 12.52 -6.27
N ILE A 313 -18.33 12.89 -5.15
CA ILE A 313 -18.89 14.23 -4.95
C ILE A 313 -17.82 15.33 -4.96
N PHE A 314 -16.58 14.98 -4.66
CA PHE A 314 -15.45 15.93 -4.66
C PHE A 314 -14.86 16.12 -6.05
N SER A 315 -15.16 15.28 -7.03
CA SER A 315 -14.51 15.31 -8.34
C SER A 315 -14.84 16.56 -9.16
N TYR A 316 -13.87 17.08 -9.92
CA TYR A 316 -14.15 18.10 -10.95
C TYR A 316 -15.05 17.58 -12.08
N ARG A 317 -15.16 16.25 -12.22
CA ARG A 317 -16.00 15.58 -13.23
C ARG A 317 -17.39 15.23 -12.74
N TYR A 318 -17.75 15.57 -11.50
CA TYR A 318 -19.07 15.30 -10.96
C TYR A 318 -20.15 15.88 -11.88
N THR A 319 -21.14 15.05 -12.23
CA THR A 319 -22.12 15.38 -13.27
C THR A 319 -23.40 16.03 -12.73
N GLY A 320 -23.54 16.11 -11.41
CA GLY A 320 -24.66 16.81 -10.77
C GLY A 320 -24.51 18.34 -10.80
N PRO A 321 -25.59 19.08 -10.48
CA PRO A 321 -25.53 20.54 -10.41
C PRO A 321 -24.51 21.03 -9.37
N LEU A 322 -23.74 22.07 -9.70
CA LEU A 322 -22.69 22.62 -8.81
C LEU A 322 -23.23 23.01 -7.43
N ALA A 323 -24.45 23.54 -7.34
CA ALA A 323 -25.06 23.90 -6.06
C ALA A 323 -25.27 22.67 -5.15
N ILE A 324 -25.69 21.54 -5.73
CA ILE A 324 -25.84 20.26 -5.02
C ILE A 324 -24.48 19.70 -4.66
N GLN A 325 -23.52 19.73 -5.60
CA GLN A 325 -22.16 19.30 -5.33
C GLN A 325 -21.55 20.06 -4.14
N GLN A 326 -21.74 21.37 -4.08
CA GLN A 326 -21.23 22.20 -3.00
C GLN A 326 -21.91 21.88 -1.66
N GLU A 327 -23.23 21.68 -1.63
CA GLU A 327 -23.96 21.33 -0.42
C GLU A 327 -23.54 19.95 0.12
N GLU A 328 -23.50 18.94 -0.74
CA GLU A 328 -23.15 17.57 -0.35
C GLU A 328 -21.68 17.44 0.03
N ALA A 329 -20.77 18.11 -0.70
CA ALA A 329 -19.36 18.11 -0.35
C ALA A 329 -19.08 18.81 0.99
N GLN A 330 -19.80 19.91 1.28
CA GLN A 330 -19.74 20.56 2.59
C GLN A 330 -20.28 19.64 3.69
N PHE A 331 -21.42 19.00 3.46
CA PHE A 331 -22.04 18.08 4.42
C PHE A 331 -21.12 16.92 4.77
N GLU A 332 -20.52 16.28 3.76
CA GLU A 332 -19.60 15.17 3.97
C GLU A 332 -18.31 15.59 4.67
N LEU A 333 -17.72 16.74 4.32
CA LEU A 333 -16.53 17.24 5.02
C LEU A 333 -16.80 17.61 6.49
N ASP A 334 -17.95 18.21 6.79
CA ASP A 334 -18.34 18.50 8.18
C ASP A 334 -18.60 17.20 8.96
N TRP A 335 -19.21 16.21 8.32
CA TRP A 335 -19.37 14.87 8.90
C TRP A 335 -18.00 14.21 9.17
N LEU A 336 -17.07 14.27 8.21
CA LEU A 336 -15.71 13.73 8.37
C LEU A 336 -14.98 14.44 9.52
N ALA A 337 -15.07 15.77 9.61
CA ALA A 337 -14.48 16.53 10.71
C ALA A 337 -15.03 16.08 12.07
N ALA A 338 -16.35 15.85 12.18
CA ALA A 338 -16.97 15.34 13.39
C ALA A 338 -16.51 13.90 13.73
N GLN A 339 -16.38 13.02 12.73
CA GLN A 339 -15.84 11.66 12.93
C GLN A 339 -14.40 11.67 13.44
N LEU A 340 -13.54 12.52 12.86
CA LEU A 340 -12.15 12.65 13.28
C LEU A 340 -12.03 13.26 14.68
N GLN A 341 -12.88 14.23 15.01
CA GLN A 341 -12.96 14.79 16.36
C GLN A 341 -13.36 13.72 17.39
N ASP A 342 -14.40 12.94 17.10
CA ASP A 342 -14.87 11.87 17.99
C ASP A 342 -13.81 10.77 18.14
N ALA A 343 -13.18 10.34 17.05
CA ALA A 343 -12.08 9.37 17.10
C ALA A 343 -10.92 9.87 17.97
N LYS A 344 -10.53 11.14 17.81
CA LYS A 344 -9.50 11.77 18.65
C LYS A 344 -9.89 11.78 20.13
N MET A 345 -11.13 12.12 20.46
CA MET A 345 -11.62 12.13 21.85
C MET A 345 -11.61 10.72 22.47
N LYS A 346 -11.83 9.68 21.66
CA LYS A 346 -11.83 8.28 22.08
C LYS A 346 -10.45 7.61 21.98
N ASN A 347 -9.41 8.34 21.60
CA ASN A 347 -8.05 7.82 21.33
C ASN A 347 -8.02 6.70 20.27
N GLU A 348 -8.95 6.74 19.32
CA GLU A 348 -8.97 5.82 18.19
C GLU A 348 -7.98 6.26 17.11
N GLN A 349 -7.55 5.30 16.30
CA GLN A 349 -6.82 5.52 15.07
C GLN A 349 -7.74 5.37 13.86
N VAL A 350 -7.43 6.07 12.78
CA VAL A 350 -8.33 6.17 11.62
C VAL A 350 -7.62 5.77 10.33
N PHE A 351 -8.20 4.82 9.61
CA PHE A 351 -7.98 4.66 8.18
C PHE A 351 -9.12 5.33 7.42
N ILE A 352 -8.79 6.15 6.42
CA ILE A 352 -9.78 6.76 5.53
C ILE A 352 -9.61 6.11 4.16
N ALA A 353 -10.67 5.54 3.62
CA ALA A 353 -10.69 5.01 2.26
C ALA A 353 -11.62 5.85 1.38
N MET A 354 -11.20 6.10 0.16
CA MET A 354 -11.98 6.84 -0.84
C MET A 354 -11.59 6.36 -2.23
N HIS A 355 -12.45 6.50 -3.23
CA HIS A 355 -12.10 6.05 -4.57
C HIS A 355 -11.10 6.99 -5.27
N ILE A 356 -11.50 8.25 -5.46
CA ILE A 356 -10.73 9.28 -6.18
C ILE A 356 -9.76 9.95 -5.20
N PRO A 357 -8.43 9.80 -5.39
CA PRO A 357 -7.46 10.41 -4.52
C PRO A 357 -7.49 11.93 -4.59
N ILE A 358 -7.03 12.58 -3.53
CA ILE A 358 -6.77 14.01 -3.50
C ILE A 358 -5.51 14.36 -4.30
N GLY A 359 -5.53 15.53 -4.93
CA GLY A 359 -4.38 16.12 -5.60
C GLY A 359 -4.38 15.88 -7.09
N ASP A 360 -3.24 16.16 -7.71
CA ASP A 360 -3.18 16.33 -9.15
C ASP A 360 -3.11 14.98 -9.90
N VAL A 361 -3.32 15.04 -11.22
CA VAL A 361 -3.15 13.94 -12.18
C VAL A 361 -2.27 14.41 -13.33
N ALA A 362 -1.34 13.56 -13.77
CA ALA A 362 -0.30 13.98 -14.71
C ALA A 362 -0.77 14.09 -16.18
N VAL A 363 -2.00 13.66 -16.50
CA VAL A 363 -2.53 13.60 -17.87
C VAL A 363 -3.46 14.76 -18.26
N ASN A 364 -3.65 15.78 -17.40
CA ASN A 364 -4.59 16.86 -17.71
C ASN A 364 -4.08 18.27 -17.33
N PRO A 365 -3.49 19.04 -18.27
CA PRO A 365 -3.01 20.39 -17.97
C PRO A 365 -4.11 21.44 -17.77
N THR A 366 -5.36 21.19 -18.21
CA THR A 366 -6.48 22.14 -18.02
C THR A 366 -7.24 21.93 -16.71
N HIS A 367 -7.22 20.71 -16.18
CA HIS A 367 -7.72 20.38 -14.84
C HIS A 367 -6.70 19.47 -14.15
N PRO A 368 -5.64 20.06 -13.57
CA PRO A 368 -4.59 19.27 -12.95
C PRO A 368 -5.12 18.52 -11.73
N ASP A 369 -6.09 19.07 -10.99
CA ASP A 369 -6.65 18.46 -9.78
C ASP A 369 -7.77 17.47 -10.10
N LEU A 370 -7.76 16.30 -9.45
CA LEU A 370 -8.84 15.32 -9.52
C LEU A 370 -10.12 15.80 -8.82
N TRP A 371 -10.00 16.76 -7.91
CA TRP A 371 -11.11 17.34 -7.16
C TRP A 371 -11.49 18.73 -7.70
N ASN A 372 -12.75 19.12 -7.46
CA ASN A 372 -13.29 20.42 -7.83
C ASN A 372 -12.76 21.49 -6.86
N THR A 373 -11.69 22.18 -7.26
CA THR A 373 -11.07 23.24 -6.46
C THR A 373 -11.87 24.54 -6.40
N SER A 374 -12.96 24.66 -7.16
CA SER A 374 -13.86 25.84 -7.11
C SER A 374 -14.82 25.83 -5.91
N ILE A 375 -14.99 24.68 -5.25
CA ILE A 375 -15.86 24.56 -4.08
C ILE A 375 -15.16 25.20 -2.87
N LEU A 376 -15.81 26.20 -2.27
CA LEU A 376 -15.36 26.87 -1.05
C LEU A 376 -16.21 26.45 0.14
N LEU A 377 -15.54 26.11 1.25
CA LEU A 377 -16.21 25.72 2.48
C LEU A 377 -16.72 26.95 3.22
N ASN A 378 -17.96 26.90 3.70
CA ASN A 378 -18.59 28.00 4.43
C ASN A 378 -18.11 28.09 5.90
N GLY A 379 -17.62 26.98 6.44
CA GLY A 379 -17.15 26.85 7.82
C GLY A 379 -18.24 27.00 8.88
N ASN A 380 -19.49 26.65 8.56
CA ASN A 380 -20.62 26.76 9.48
C ASN A 380 -20.51 25.77 10.64
N ILE A 381 -20.11 24.51 10.37
CA ILE A 381 -19.89 23.49 11.40
C ILE A 381 -18.43 23.46 11.83
N THR A 382 -17.50 23.61 10.88
CA THR A 382 -16.06 23.60 11.14
C THR A 382 -15.43 24.97 10.79
N PRO A 383 -15.41 25.95 11.73
CA PRO A 383 -14.96 27.32 11.45
C PRO A 383 -13.53 27.44 10.89
N SER A 384 -12.65 26.50 11.23
CA SER A 384 -11.27 26.46 10.73
C SER A 384 -11.16 26.20 9.22
N LEU A 385 -12.23 25.70 8.59
CA LEU A 385 -12.29 25.41 7.16
C LEU A 385 -12.89 26.56 6.33
N LYS A 386 -13.40 27.60 6.97
CA LYS A 386 -14.08 28.72 6.30
C LYS A 386 -13.19 29.35 5.23
N GLY A 387 -13.72 29.45 4.01
CA GLY A 387 -13.07 30.09 2.87
C GLY A 387 -11.96 29.26 2.22
N LEU A 388 -11.66 28.06 2.73
CA LEU A 388 -10.74 27.14 2.07
C LEU A 388 -11.43 26.48 0.88
N THR A 389 -10.66 26.19 -0.17
CA THR A 389 -11.08 25.28 -1.23
C THR A 389 -11.30 23.88 -0.66
N LEU A 390 -12.09 23.05 -1.34
CA LEU A 390 -12.35 21.66 -0.95
C LEU A 390 -11.07 20.87 -0.64
N ARG A 391 -10.09 20.95 -1.55
CA ARG A 391 -8.76 20.37 -1.36
C ARG A 391 -8.08 20.91 -0.10
N ASN A 392 -8.00 22.22 0.06
CA ASN A 392 -7.29 22.83 1.19
C ASN A 392 -7.99 22.51 2.52
N ALA A 393 -9.32 22.45 2.54
CA ALA A 393 -10.07 22.05 3.72
C ALA A 393 -9.76 20.61 4.14
N PHE A 394 -9.69 19.68 3.18
CA PHE A 394 -9.29 18.30 3.48
C PHE A 394 -7.83 18.21 3.95
N LEU A 395 -6.89 18.90 3.29
CA LEU A 395 -5.48 18.96 3.72
C LEU A 395 -5.34 19.55 5.13
N ARG A 396 -6.15 20.58 5.45
CA ARG A 396 -6.22 21.16 6.79
C ARG A 396 -6.71 20.15 7.82
N LEU A 397 -7.79 19.42 7.53
CA LEU A 397 -8.28 18.36 8.42
C LEU A 397 -7.23 17.27 8.63
N ALA A 398 -6.57 16.82 7.55
CA ALA A 398 -5.49 15.84 7.64
C ALA A 398 -4.36 16.31 8.56
N ALA A 399 -4.01 17.60 8.51
CA ALA A 399 -3.02 18.21 9.38
C ALA A 399 -3.48 18.31 10.85
N ASP A 400 -4.70 18.79 11.09
CA ASP A 400 -5.28 18.95 12.43
C ASP A 400 -5.42 17.60 13.17
N TYR A 401 -5.61 16.51 12.41
CA TYR A 401 -5.80 15.15 12.91
C TYR A 401 -4.67 14.17 12.54
N LYS A 402 -3.47 14.66 12.19
CA LYS A 402 -2.33 13.82 11.75
C LYS A 402 -1.85 12.76 12.76
N GLN A 403 -2.18 12.92 14.04
CA GLN A 403 -1.88 11.92 15.08
C GLN A 403 -2.95 10.82 15.20
N THR A 404 -4.15 11.08 14.65
CA THR A 404 -5.32 10.19 14.65
C THR A 404 -5.42 9.44 13.33
N ILE A 405 -5.14 10.09 12.20
CA ILE A 405 -5.17 9.46 10.88
C ILE A 405 -3.88 8.68 10.66
N ARG A 406 -4.00 7.41 10.24
CA ARG A 406 -2.86 6.52 10.00
C ARG A 406 -2.50 6.38 8.53
N ALA A 407 -3.50 6.36 7.65
CA ALA A 407 -3.31 6.37 6.21
C ALA A 407 -4.61 6.78 5.51
N LEU A 408 -4.46 7.29 4.29
CA LEU A 408 -5.52 7.27 3.29
C LEU A 408 -5.29 6.08 2.34
N ILE A 409 -6.37 5.50 1.83
CA ILE A 409 -6.34 4.33 0.93
C ILE A 409 -7.22 4.65 -0.28
N THR A 410 -6.65 4.67 -1.49
CA THR A 410 -7.34 5.15 -2.70
C THR A 410 -7.23 4.22 -3.90
N GLY A 411 -8.14 4.35 -4.87
CA GLY A 411 -8.15 3.62 -6.14
C GLY A 411 -8.04 4.58 -7.33
N HIS A 412 -8.90 4.39 -8.33
CA HIS A 412 -9.21 5.32 -9.43
C HIS A 412 -8.12 5.48 -10.50
N THR A 413 -6.87 5.64 -10.11
CA THR A 413 -5.77 5.86 -11.07
C THR A 413 -5.34 4.57 -11.77
N HIS A 414 -5.77 3.42 -11.23
CA HIS A 414 -5.37 2.06 -11.57
C HIS A 414 -3.88 1.75 -11.30
N MET A 415 -3.13 2.69 -10.76
CA MET A 415 -1.69 2.59 -10.53
C MET A 415 -1.40 2.36 -9.04
N GLU A 416 -0.28 1.69 -8.74
CA GLU A 416 0.26 1.70 -7.38
C GLU A 416 0.99 3.03 -7.15
N GLU A 417 0.34 3.96 -6.46
CA GLU A 417 0.86 5.30 -6.20
C GLU A 417 1.00 5.60 -4.71
N TYR A 418 1.86 6.56 -4.39
CA TYR A 418 2.01 7.09 -3.03
C TYR A 418 1.83 8.60 -3.09
N ARG A 419 0.97 9.17 -2.24
CA ARG A 419 0.82 10.62 -2.11
C ARG A 419 1.02 11.06 -0.67
N VAL A 420 2.03 11.87 -0.42
CA VAL A 420 2.27 12.52 0.86
C VAL A 420 1.53 13.85 0.88
N LEU A 421 0.62 14.00 1.83
CA LEU A 421 -0.13 15.25 2.02
C LEU A 421 0.68 16.24 2.85
N TYR A 422 0.71 17.49 2.41
CA TYR A 422 1.40 18.57 3.10
C TYR A 422 0.42 19.67 3.53
N TRP A 423 0.74 20.31 4.65
CA TRP A 423 0.06 21.51 5.12
C TRP A 423 1.03 22.50 5.75
N GLY A 424 0.70 23.79 5.68
CA GLY A 424 1.52 24.90 6.17
C GLY A 424 1.70 25.98 5.12
N GLU A 425 2.60 26.92 5.37
CA GLU A 425 3.04 27.90 4.38
C GLU A 425 4.12 27.30 3.48
N ALA A 426 4.28 27.82 2.26
CA ALA A 426 5.21 27.27 1.26
C ALA A 426 6.65 27.05 1.76
N ALA A 427 7.16 27.94 2.63
CA ALA A 427 8.49 27.82 3.22
C ALA A 427 8.60 26.79 4.36
N SER A 428 7.49 26.21 4.80
CA SER A 428 7.37 25.44 6.05
C SER A 428 6.47 24.20 5.94
N TYR A 429 6.09 23.79 4.74
CA TYR A 429 5.22 22.64 4.52
C TYR A 429 5.69 21.42 5.33
N GLN A 430 4.77 20.84 6.10
CA GLN A 430 5.03 19.64 6.88
C GLN A 430 4.27 18.47 6.28
N PRO A 431 4.90 17.30 6.11
CA PRO A 431 4.19 16.09 5.74
C PRO A 431 3.23 15.70 6.87
N THR A 432 2.02 15.30 6.52
CA THR A 432 0.93 15.05 7.47
C THR A 432 0.49 13.60 7.45
N VAL A 433 0.05 13.10 6.30
CA VAL A 433 -0.53 11.77 6.12
C VAL A 433 -0.02 11.19 4.80
N LEU A 434 0.21 9.87 4.78
CA LEU A 434 0.44 9.11 3.55
C LEU A 434 -0.89 8.60 3.00
N ASN A 435 -1.14 8.84 1.72
CA ASN A 435 -2.10 8.13 0.91
C ASN A 435 -1.41 6.99 0.14
N VAL A 436 -2.00 5.80 0.19
CA VAL A 436 -1.57 4.64 -0.59
C VAL A 436 -2.61 4.35 -1.67
N GLY A 437 -2.20 4.43 -2.94
CA GLY A 437 -3.03 4.13 -4.10
C GLY A 437 -2.90 2.66 -4.49
N VAL A 438 -4.04 2.01 -4.61
CA VAL A 438 -4.17 0.59 -4.92
C VAL A 438 -4.35 0.43 -6.42
N PRO A 439 -3.58 -0.46 -7.07
CA PRO A 439 -3.73 -0.72 -8.49
C PRO A 439 -5.09 -1.34 -8.82
N GLY A 440 -5.53 -1.12 -10.05
CA GLY A 440 -6.77 -1.70 -10.56
C GLY A 440 -6.60 -3.15 -11.00
N ILE A 441 -7.70 -3.89 -11.03
CA ILE A 441 -7.74 -5.19 -11.72
C ILE A 441 -7.82 -5.00 -13.23
N THR A 442 -8.50 -3.96 -13.72
CA THR A 442 -8.52 -3.67 -15.15
C THR A 442 -7.12 -3.30 -15.69
N PRO A 443 -6.67 -3.88 -16.82
CA PRO A 443 -5.44 -3.48 -17.50
C PRO A 443 -5.66 -2.38 -18.55
N LEU A 444 -6.79 -1.66 -18.49
CA LEU A 444 -7.16 -0.63 -19.45
C LEU A 444 -6.07 0.45 -19.62
N HIS A 445 -5.32 0.77 -18.57
CA HIS A 445 -4.29 1.80 -18.59
C HIS A 445 -2.88 1.24 -18.72
N LEU A 446 -2.74 0.07 -19.37
CA LEU A 446 -1.47 -0.64 -19.56
C LEU A 446 -0.80 -1.09 -18.25
N ASN A 447 -1.48 -0.94 -17.11
CA ASN A 447 -1.09 -1.55 -15.85
C ASN A 447 -1.34 -3.06 -15.91
N ASN A 448 -0.60 -3.82 -15.11
CA ASN A 448 -1.01 -5.17 -14.79
C ASN A 448 -2.17 -5.14 -13.77
N PRO A 449 -3.11 -6.10 -13.84
CA PRO A 449 -4.09 -6.34 -12.79
C PRO A 449 -3.43 -6.58 -11.43
N GLY A 450 -3.90 -5.93 -10.36
CA GLY A 450 -3.31 -6.09 -9.04
C GLY A 450 -4.26 -5.92 -7.85
N MET A 451 -3.84 -6.46 -6.70
CA MET A 451 -4.47 -6.28 -5.39
C MET A 451 -3.40 -6.27 -4.30
N GLN A 452 -3.71 -5.70 -3.13
CA GLN A 452 -2.70 -5.43 -2.11
C GLN A 452 -3.11 -5.90 -0.71
N ILE A 453 -2.13 -6.39 0.05
CA ILE A 453 -2.26 -6.65 1.48
C ILE A 453 -1.38 -5.67 2.24
N TYR A 454 -1.98 -4.93 3.15
CA TYR A 454 -1.28 -3.99 4.02
C TYR A 454 -1.13 -4.59 5.41
N PHE A 455 0.08 -4.48 5.98
CA PHE A 455 0.39 -4.91 7.33
C PHE A 455 0.51 -3.69 8.23
N HIS A 456 0.04 -3.81 9.47
CA HIS A 456 0.13 -2.72 10.44
C HIS A 456 0.71 -3.16 11.79
N ASP A 457 1.28 -2.21 12.53
CA ASP A 457 1.72 -2.40 13.92
C ASP A 457 0.55 -2.28 14.92
N THR A 458 0.84 -2.37 16.21
CA THR A 458 -0.17 -2.26 17.29
C THR A 458 -0.74 -0.84 17.45
N ALA A 459 -0.06 0.16 16.90
CA ALA A 459 -0.53 1.53 16.83
C ALA A 459 -1.23 1.83 15.48
N PHE A 460 -1.45 0.81 14.64
CA PHE A 460 -2.05 0.88 13.31
C PHE A 460 -1.27 1.69 12.26
N HIS A 461 0.04 1.92 12.45
CA HIS A 461 0.85 2.42 11.34
C HIS A 461 0.99 1.32 10.30
N LEU A 462 0.88 1.67 9.02
CA LEU A 462 1.22 0.74 7.94
C LEU A 462 2.73 0.51 7.95
N ILE A 463 3.14 -0.75 8.10
CA ILE A 463 4.55 -1.13 8.24
C ILE A 463 5.07 -1.95 7.07
N ASP A 464 4.20 -2.55 6.27
CA ASP A 464 4.60 -3.22 5.02
C ASP A 464 3.40 -3.38 4.09
N ALA A 465 3.67 -3.71 2.83
CA ALA A 465 2.65 -4.09 1.86
C ALA A 465 3.16 -5.22 0.96
N LEU A 466 2.25 -6.13 0.60
CA LEU A 466 2.44 -7.12 -0.45
C LEU A 466 1.49 -6.80 -1.60
N THR A 467 2.05 -6.53 -2.78
CA THR A 467 1.28 -6.36 -4.01
C THR A 467 1.30 -7.68 -4.77
N TYR A 468 0.11 -8.21 -5.07
CA TYR A 468 -0.10 -9.37 -5.92
C TYR A 468 -0.60 -8.89 -7.27
N TYR A 469 -0.05 -9.44 -8.35
CA TYR A 469 -0.39 -9.00 -9.70
C TYR A 469 -0.30 -10.12 -10.71
N THR A 470 -1.00 -9.99 -11.83
CA THR A 470 -0.98 -10.94 -12.95
C THR A 470 -0.92 -10.18 -14.26
N THR A 471 -1.10 -10.85 -15.39
CA THR A 471 -1.23 -10.21 -16.72
C THR A 471 -2.69 -10.27 -17.19
N PRO A 472 -3.07 -9.61 -18.30
CA PRO A 472 -4.43 -9.72 -18.85
C PRO A 472 -4.88 -11.18 -19.14
N GLU A 473 -3.94 -12.08 -19.40
CA GLU A 473 -4.17 -13.52 -19.59
C GLU A 473 -4.46 -14.27 -18.26
N ALA A 474 -4.42 -13.56 -17.14
CA ALA A 474 -4.79 -13.98 -15.80
C ALA A 474 -3.91 -15.04 -15.12
N LEU A 475 -2.75 -15.43 -15.67
CA LEU A 475 -1.81 -16.34 -14.99
C LEU A 475 -0.35 -16.14 -15.41
N PRO A 476 0.63 -16.37 -14.51
CA PRO A 476 0.47 -16.64 -13.06
C PRO A 476 0.33 -15.35 -12.23
N TRP A 477 -0.21 -15.45 -11.01
CA TRP A 477 -0.08 -14.39 -10.02
C TRP A 477 1.34 -14.35 -9.46
N LEU A 478 1.97 -13.20 -9.60
CA LEU A 478 3.25 -12.84 -9.02
C LEU A 478 3.03 -11.91 -7.82
N ARG A 479 4.10 -11.68 -7.05
CA ARG A 479 4.06 -10.73 -5.94
C ARG A 479 5.39 -10.05 -5.70
N PHE A 480 5.34 -8.87 -5.08
CA PHE A 480 6.50 -8.21 -4.51
C PHE A 480 6.17 -7.59 -3.15
N ASN A 481 7.20 -7.17 -2.44
CA ASN A 481 7.11 -6.64 -1.09
C ASN A 481 7.66 -5.21 -1.05
N PHE A 482 6.86 -4.29 -0.53
CA PHE A 482 7.18 -2.86 -0.47
C PHE A 482 8.52 -2.63 0.25
N LYS A 483 8.68 -3.14 1.48
CA LYS A 483 9.92 -2.91 2.25
C LYS A 483 11.18 -3.36 1.53
N SER A 484 11.10 -4.51 0.84
CA SER A 484 12.22 -5.08 0.10
C SER A 484 12.58 -4.22 -1.12
N ASP A 485 11.57 -3.79 -1.86
CA ASP A 485 11.70 -3.01 -3.09
C ASP A 485 12.27 -1.61 -2.82
N TYR A 486 11.71 -0.91 -1.84
CA TYR A 486 12.13 0.46 -1.50
C TYR A 486 13.32 0.50 -0.55
N ALA A 487 13.92 -0.66 -0.23
CA ALA A 487 15.07 -0.79 0.67
C ALA A 487 14.85 -0.10 2.02
N CYS A 488 13.61 -0.20 2.55
CA CYS A 488 13.20 0.53 3.73
C CYS A 488 14.06 0.20 4.96
N PRO A 489 14.39 1.20 5.80
CA PRO A 489 15.09 0.97 7.05
C PRO A 489 14.36 -0.04 7.95
N PRO A 490 15.08 -0.85 8.76
CA PRO A 490 14.44 -1.72 9.74
C PRO A 490 13.47 -0.93 10.64
N ARG A 491 12.31 -1.52 10.94
CA ARG A 491 11.25 -0.91 11.78
C ARG A 491 10.62 0.38 11.23
N SER A 492 10.91 0.78 9.99
CA SER A 492 10.21 1.90 9.37
C SER A 492 8.75 1.54 9.08
N THR A 493 7.87 2.54 9.18
CA THR A 493 6.53 2.53 8.56
C THR A 493 6.64 2.81 7.06
N LEU A 494 5.60 2.52 6.28
CA LEU A 494 5.49 2.96 4.88
C LEU A 494 5.74 4.46 4.78
N PHE A 495 5.10 5.25 5.63
CA PHE A 495 5.23 6.70 5.61
C PHE A 495 6.66 7.17 5.88
N SER A 496 7.30 6.68 6.94
CA SER A 496 8.70 7.03 7.23
C SER A 496 9.67 6.57 6.15
N CYS A 497 9.44 5.42 5.52
CA CYS A 497 10.25 4.92 4.40
C CYS A 497 10.09 5.80 3.16
N ILE A 498 8.87 6.19 2.79
CA ILE A 498 8.63 7.11 1.68
C ILE A 498 9.34 8.45 1.94
N LEU A 499 9.24 8.98 3.16
CA LEU A 499 9.89 10.24 3.53
C LEU A 499 11.43 10.17 3.54
N SER A 500 12.03 9.02 3.84
CA SER A 500 13.50 8.88 3.88
C SER A 500 14.12 8.42 2.56
N GLU A 501 13.45 7.52 1.85
CA GLU A 501 14.01 6.84 0.67
C GLU A 501 13.50 7.42 -0.65
N LEU A 502 12.22 7.79 -0.74
CA LEU A 502 11.62 8.22 -2.00
C LEU A 502 11.63 9.75 -2.17
N ILE A 503 11.04 10.48 -1.23
CA ILE A 503 10.87 11.94 -1.31
C ILE A 503 12.19 12.71 -1.51
N PRO A 504 13.27 12.45 -0.77
CA PRO A 504 14.52 13.22 -0.91
C PRO A 504 15.21 13.01 -2.26
N ASN A 505 14.80 11.99 -3.01
CA ASN A 505 15.52 11.48 -4.17
C ASN A 505 14.74 11.60 -5.48
N LEU A 506 13.56 12.24 -5.49
CA LEU A 506 12.68 12.33 -6.67
C LEU A 506 13.41 12.82 -7.93
N ASP A 507 14.33 13.78 -7.77
CA ASP A 507 15.10 14.37 -8.87
C ASP A 507 16.41 13.64 -9.21
N GLN A 508 16.83 12.67 -8.38
CA GLN A 508 18.19 12.10 -8.43
C GLN A 508 18.25 10.70 -9.06
N GLY A 509 17.12 10.13 -9.50
CA GLY A 509 17.09 8.80 -10.10
C GLY A 509 17.62 7.71 -9.16
N SER A 510 17.33 7.81 -7.86
CA SER A 510 17.75 6.80 -6.87
C SER A 510 17.13 5.43 -7.12
N LYS A 511 17.66 4.41 -6.42
CA LYS A 511 17.08 3.06 -6.43
C LYS A 511 15.59 3.07 -6.10
N ALA A 512 15.16 3.86 -5.10
CA ALA A 512 13.75 3.98 -4.73
C ALA A 512 12.90 4.58 -5.85
N VAL A 513 13.40 5.61 -6.55
CA VAL A 513 12.71 6.20 -7.70
C VAL A 513 12.64 5.22 -8.87
N SER A 514 13.73 4.52 -9.20
CA SER A 514 13.70 3.48 -10.23
C SER A 514 12.69 2.38 -9.90
N GLN A 515 12.62 1.97 -8.63
CA GLN A 515 11.69 0.96 -8.17
C GLN A 515 10.24 1.46 -8.20
N TYR A 516 9.99 2.73 -7.82
CA TYR A 516 8.69 3.36 -7.95
C TYR A 516 8.20 3.32 -9.40
N LYS A 517 9.04 3.69 -10.36
CA LYS A 517 8.67 3.66 -11.79
C LYS A 517 8.28 2.25 -12.28
N ILE A 518 8.97 1.23 -11.77
CA ILE A 518 8.68 -0.17 -12.08
C ILE A 518 7.35 -0.62 -11.44
N ASN A 519 7.11 -0.22 -10.18
CA ASN A 519 5.93 -0.65 -9.43
C ASN A 519 4.67 0.16 -9.76
N TYR A 520 4.80 1.38 -10.27
CA TYR A 520 3.69 2.30 -10.55
C TYR A 520 2.60 1.66 -11.43
N SER A 521 3.00 1.02 -12.53
CA SER A 521 2.08 0.27 -13.41
C SER A 521 1.89 -1.19 -12.99
N VAL A 522 2.38 -1.54 -11.80
CA VAL A 522 2.48 -2.88 -11.23
C VAL A 522 3.25 -3.85 -12.15
N ARG A 523 4.46 -3.40 -12.50
CA ARG A 523 5.49 -4.15 -13.23
C ARG A 523 5.07 -4.65 -14.62
N SER A 524 4.22 -3.89 -15.31
CA SER A 524 3.94 -4.07 -16.74
C SER A 524 5.16 -3.65 -17.59
N PRO A 525 5.74 -4.54 -18.41
CA PRO A 525 6.93 -4.24 -19.21
C PRO A 525 6.63 -3.33 -20.41
N ILE A 526 5.36 -3.18 -20.76
CA ILE A 526 4.90 -2.38 -21.89
C ILE A 526 4.34 -1.01 -21.46
N TYR A 527 4.27 -0.75 -20.15
CA TYR A 527 3.82 0.53 -19.66
C TYR A 527 4.84 1.61 -20.00
N ALA A 528 4.35 2.64 -20.66
CA ALA A 528 5.00 3.92 -20.75
C ALA A 528 4.00 4.98 -20.29
N PRO A 529 4.44 6.05 -19.60
CA PRO A 529 3.60 7.22 -19.41
C PRO A 529 2.99 7.65 -20.75
N GLU A 530 1.73 8.10 -20.72
CA GLU A 530 1.04 8.61 -21.90
C GLU A 530 1.91 9.66 -22.62
N PRO A 531 1.84 9.83 -23.95
CA PRO A 531 2.72 10.75 -24.69
C PRO A 531 2.73 12.20 -24.18
N ALA A 532 1.70 12.61 -23.45
CA ALA A 532 1.54 13.92 -22.83
C ALA A 532 2.05 14.00 -21.38
N THR A 533 2.63 12.92 -20.85
CA THR A 533 3.04 12.80 -19.45
C THR A 533 4.46 12.26 -19.35
N THR A 534 5.27 12.89 -18.50
CA THR A 534 6.62 12.48 -18.19
C THR A 534 6.68 11.81 -16.82
N TRP A 535 7.74 11.02 -16.58
CA TRP A 535 8.01 10.51 -15.23
C TRP A 535 8.25 11.63 -14.22
N GLU A 536 8.77 12.77 -14.64
CA GLU A 536 8.95 13.93 -13.75
C GLU A 536 7.61 14.45 -13.25
N GLU A 537 6.61 14.55 -14.13
CA GLU A 537 5.25 14.96 -13.76
C GLU A 537 4.58 13.95 -12.82
N ILE A 538 4.72 12.65 -13.09
CA ILE A 538 4.21 11.59 -12.19
C ILE A 538 4.86 11.67 -10.82
N LEU A 539 6.17 11.87 -10.74
CA LEU A 539 6.90 11.97 -9.47
C LEU A 539 6.50 13.23 -8.67
N LYS A 540 6.10 14.32 -9.34
CA LYS A 540 5.55 15.51 -8.66
C LYS A 540 4.23 15.23 -7.97
N LEU A 541 3.40 14.30 -8.49
CA LEU A 541 2.12 13.92 -7.88
C LEU A 541 2.27 13.30 -6.49
N ILE A 542 3.46 12.77 -6.17
CA ILE A 542 3.75 12.15 -4.87
C ILE A 542 3.62 13.19 -3.74
N GLN A 543 3.77 14.49 -4.02
CA GLN A 543 3.68 15.54 -3.02
C GLN A 543 2.45 16.42 -3.26
N VAL A 544 1.47 16.33 -2.36
CA VAL A 544 0.21 17.07 -2.48
C VAL A 544 0.22 18.27 -1.54
N TYR A 545 0.28 19.46 -2.14
CA TYR A 545 0.31 20.74 -1.44
C TYR A 545 -1.05 21.45 -1.49
N PRO A 546 -1.30 22.42 -0.59
CA PRO A 546 -2.39 23.38 -0.75
C PRO A 546 -2.32 24.12 -2.08
N VAL A 547 -3.48 24.44 -2.64
CA VAL A 547 -3.63 25.26 -3.86
C VAL A 547 -3.97 26.71 -3.49
N ALA A 548 -3.57 27.66 -4.32
CA ALA A 548 -3.77 29.09 -4.09
C ALA A 548 -5.23 29.53 -4.27
#